data_AF-A0A522MAJ4-F1
#
_entry.id   AF-A0A522MAJ4-F1
#
_cell.length_a   1.000
_cell.length_b   1.000
_cell.length_c   1.000
_cell.angle_alpha   90.00
_cell.angle_beta   90.00
_cell.angle_gamma   90.00
#
_symmetry.space_group_name_H-M   'P 1'
#
loop_
_entity.id
_entity.type
_entity.pdbx_description
1 polymer ?
#
loop_
_entity_poly.entity_id
_entity_poly.type
_entity_poly.pdbx_seq_one_letter_code
_entity_poly.pdbx_strand_id
1 'polypeptide(L)'
;TPQALAVVCQHVDQVQTHLKRRILVENPSTYLQFRHSSIPEWEFLAQVARRTGCGILCDVNNIFVSACNHGWDAHAYLAALPPQAIGEIHLAGHSIREFGQGRTLRIDDHGSRVAAPVWALYREALARFGPIPTLIEWDTNVPALEVLMEEAAIAQTLLEEQHHEAICTDTA
;
A
#
# COMPACT_ATOMS: atom_id res chain seq x y z
N THR A 1 -7.85 -17.82 0.43
CA THR A 1 -8.88 -18.81 0.86
C THR A 1 -9.27 -18.56 2.31
N PRO A 2 -10.43 -19.04 2.77
CA PRO A 2 -10.80 -18.97 4.18
C PRO A 2 -9.77 -19.66 5.11
N GLN A 3 -9.16 -20.76 4.65
CA GLN A 3 -8.12 -21.48 5.39
C GLN A 3 -6.86 -20.63 5.56
N ALA A 4 -6.36 -20.01 4.48
CA ALA A 4 -5.20 -19.11 4.55
C ALA A 4 -5.51 -17.90 5.45
N LEU A 5 -6.73 -17.35 5.39
CA LEU A 5 -7.14 -16.24 6.24
C LEU A 5 -7.08 -16.62 7.73
N ALA A 6 -7.58 -17.79 8.09
CA ALA A 6 -7.52 -18.28 9.47
C ALA A 6 -6.08 -18.42 9.97
N VAL A 7 -5.18 -18.99 9.15
CA VAL A 7 -3.76 -19.15 9.49
C VAL A 7 -3.07 -17.79 9.68
N VAL A 8 -3.29 -16.84 8.77
CA VAL A 8 -2.71 -15.50 8.88
C VAL A 8 -3.22 -14.80 10.14
N CYS A 9 -4.53 -14.85 10.42
CA CYS A 9 -5.08 -14.24 11.63
C CYS A 9 -4.46 -14.83 12.90
N GLN A 10 -4.35 -16.17 12.97
CA GLN A 10 -3.73 -16.85 14.10
C GLN A 10 -2.28 -16.41 14.34
N HIS A 11 -1.48 -16.29 13.27
CA HIS A 11 -0.08 -15.86 13.41
C HIS A 11 0.04 -14.38 13.79
N VAL A 12 -0.80 -13.51 13.24
CA VAL A 12 -0.86 -12.09 13.65
C VAL A 12 -1.20 -11.99 15.14
N ASP A 13 -2.21 -12.71 15.62
CA ASP A 13 -2.59 -12.72 17.04
C ASP A 13 -1.46 -13.27 17.92
N GLN A 14 -0.77 -14.32 17.47
CA GLN A 14 0.39 -14.88 18.17
C GLN A 14 1.50 -13.85 18.31
N VAL A 15 1.85 -13.15 17.23
CA VAL A 15 2.89 -12.11 17.23
C VAL A 15 2.50 -10.94 18.14
N GLN A 16 1.29 -10.41 18.01
CA GLN A 16 0.81 -9.32 18.87
C GLN A 16 0.75 -9.72 20.35
N THR A 17 0.31 -10.95 20.64
CA THR A 17 0.26 -11.49 22.00
C THR A 17 1.65 -11.63 22.60
N HIS A 18 2.64 -12.03 21.80
CA HIS A 18 4.02 -12.16 22.25
C HIS A 18 4.69 -10.79 22.45
N LEU A 19 4.59 -9.91 21.45
CA LEU A 19 5.22 -8.58 21.47
C LEU A 19 4.50 -7.57 22.38
N LYS A 20 3.24 -7.86 22.77
CA LYS A 20 2.37 -6.95 23.53
C LYS A 20 2.18 -5.59 22.84
N ARG A 21 2.17 -5.59 21.50
CA ARG A 21 2.00 -4.40 20.68
C ARG A 21 1.11 -4.71 19.48
N ARG A 22 0.35 -3.70 19.05
CA ARG A 22 -0.32 -3.73 17.75
C ARG A 22 0.72 -3.62 16.66
N ILE A 23 0.68 -4.53 15.69
CA ILE A 23 1.56 -4.50 14.51
C ILE A 23 0.80 -3.95 13.31
N LEU A 24 1.54 -3.52 12.27
CA LEU A 24 0.98 -3.27 10.95
C LEU A 24 1.28 -4.46 10.04
N VAL A 25 0.29 -4.86 9.23
CA VAL A 25 0.46 -5.86 8.18
C VAL A 25 0.38 -5.16 6.84
N GLU A 26 1.38 -5.38 6.00
CA GLU A 26 1.51 -4.76 4.69
C GLU A 26 0.82 -5.56 3.59
N ASN A 27 0.31 -4.88 2.55
CA ASN A 27 -0.09 -5.51 1.30
C ASN A 27 1.13 -5.78 0.40
N PRO A 28 1.38 -7.04 0.00
CA PRO A 28 2.48 -7.34 -0.91
C PRO A 28 2.13 -7.01 -2.36
N SER A 29 3.13 -6.86 -3.20
CA SER A 29 2.96 -7.02 -4.65
C SER A 29 2.75 -8.48 -5.02
N THR A 30 1.78 -8.75 -5.90
CA THR A 30 1.48 -10.10 -6.38
C THR A 30 1.65 -10.23 -7.90
N TYR A 31 2.16 -11.40 -8.30
CA TYR A 31 2.52 -11.73 -9.69
C TYR A 31 1.75 -12.93 -10.22
N LEU A 32 1.19 -13.74 -9.33
CA LEU A 32 0.48 -14.97 -9.63
C LEU A 32 -0.77 -15.06 -8.77
N GLN A 33 -1.90 -15.34 -9.41
CA GLN A 33 -3.14 -15.65 -8.72
C GLN A 33 -3.39 -17.16 -8.76
N PHE A 34 -3.58 -17.77 -7.59
CA PHE A 34 -3.98 -19.16 -7.51
C PHE A 34 -5.45 -19.34 -7.92
N ARG A 35 -5.75 -20.38 -8.70
CA ARG A 35 -7.12 -20.70 -9.14
C ARG A 35 -8.11 -20.90 -7.99
N HIS A 36 -7.62 -21.34 -6.83
CA HIS A 36 -8.44 -21.55 -5.64
C HIS A 36 -8.57 -20.28 -4.77
N SER A 37 -8.04 -19.13 -5.21
CA SER A 37 -8.19 -17.87 -4.50
C SER A 37 -9.62 -17.38 -4.62
N SER A 38 -10.37 -17.51 -3.53
CA SER A 38 -11.79 -17.17 -3.45
C SER A 38 -12.07 -15.85 -2.73
N ILE A 39 -11.02 -15.16 -2.27
CA ILE A 39 -11.13 -13.90 -1.51
C ILE A 39 -10.21 -12.91 -2.21
N PRO A 40 -10.73 -11.76 -2.70
CA PRO A 40 -9.88 -10.68 -3.22
C PRO A 40 -8.87 -10.20 -2.18
N GLU A 41 -7.71 -9.71 -2.63
CA GLU A 41 -6.61 -9.34 -1.73
C GLU A 41 -7.00 -8.24 -0.74
N TRP A 42 -7.68 -7.20 -1.22
CA TRP A 42 -8.17 -6.10 -0.38
C TRP A 42 -9.18 -6.58 0.67
N GLU A 43 -10.05 -7.53 0.33
CA GLU A 43 -10.98 -8.14 1.27
C GLU A 43 -10.26 -9.03 2.29
N PHE A 44 -9.24 -9.76 1.85
CA PHE A 44 -8.42 -10.61 2.71
C PHE A 44 -7.73 -9.76 3.77
N LEU A 45 -7.03 -8.70 3.37
CA LEU A 45 -6.31 -7.81 4.28
C LEU A 45 -7.27 -7.08 5.24
N ALA A 46 -8.39 -6.57 4.72
CA ALA A 46 -9.41 -5.94 5.55
C ALA A 46 -10.05 -6.91 6.55
N GLN A 47 -10.13 -8.21 6.24
CA GLN A 47 -10.58 -9.22 7.20
C GLN A 47 -9.51 -9.56 8.24
N VAL A 48 -8.23 -9.62 7.86
CA VAL A 48 -7.12 -9.80 8.83
C VAL A 48 -7.15 -8.69 9.88
N ALA A 49 -7.19 -7.43 9.44
CA ALA A 49 -7.24 -6.28 10.34
C ALA A 49 -8.48 -6.30 11.26
N ARG A 50 -9.66 -6.61 10.69
CA ARG A 50 -10.91 -6.71 11.46
C ARG A 50 -10.91 -7.82 12.52
N ARG A 51 -10.32 -8.97 12.23
CA ARG A 51 -10.33 -10.14 13.13
C ARG A 51 -9.29 -10.07 14.23
N THR A 52 -8.13 -9.48 13.93
CA THR A 52 -6.95 -9.49 14.83
C THR A 52 -6.72 -8.15 15.52
N GLY A 53 -7.38 -7.08 15.05
CA GLY A 53 -7.12 -5.72 15.50
C GLY A 53 -5.76 -5.15 15.07
N CYS A 54 -5.00 -5.83 14.19
CA CYS A 54 -3.78 -5.26 13.65
C CYS A 54 -4.09 -3.97 12.83
N GLY A 55 -3.07 -3.17 12.58
CA GLY A 55 -3.15 -2.11 11.59
C GLY A 55 -2.72 -2.62 10.22
N ILE A 56 -2.81 -1.74 9.23
CA ILE A 56 -2.39 -1.96 7.85
C ILE A 56 -1.33 -0.93 7.51
N LEU A 57 -0.24 -1.39 6.95
CA LEU A 57 0.72 -0.56 6.22
C LEU A 57 0.30 -0.63 4.75
N CYS A 58 -0.16 0.49 4.20
CA CYS A 58 -0.72 0.57 2.87
C CYS A 58 0.39 0.95 1.88
N ASP A 59 1.00 -0.03 1.23
CA ASP A 59 1.92 0.25 0.14
C ASP A 59 1.12 0.51 -1.15
N VAL A 60 1.14 1.76 -1.60
CA VAL A 60 0.42 2.23 -2.79
C VAL A 60 1.10 1.76 -4.08
N ASN A 61 2.43 1.61 -4.06
CA ASN A 61 3.17 1.03 -5.19
C ASN A 61 2.76 -0.43 -5.39
N ASN A 62 2.68 -1.22 -4.31
CA ASN A 62 2.26 -2.62 -4.39
C ASN A 62 0.83 -2.79 -4.92
N ILE A 63 -0.10 -1.90 -4.51
CA ILE A 63 -1.46 -1.89 -5.08
C ILE A 63 -1.39 -1.62 -6.59
N PHE A 64 -0.63 -0.62 -7.02
CA PHE A 64 -0.53 -0.24 -8.43
C PHE A 64 0.11 -1.34 -9.29
N VAL A 65 1.21 -1.93 -8.81
CA VAL A 65 1.91 -3.05 -9.48
C VAL A 65 0.97 -4.24 -9.64
N SER A 66 0.32 -4.67 -8.55
CA SER A 66 -0.59 -5.82 -8.56
C SER A 66 -1.80 -5.58 -9.46
N ALA A 67 -2.42 -4.39 -9.37
CA ALA A 67 -3.55 -4.01 -10.21
C ALA A 67 -3.18 -4.05 -11.71
N CYS A 68 -2.03 -3.50 -12.09
CA CYS A 68 -1.55 -3.54 -13.46
C CYS A 68 -1.26 -4.95 -13.96
N ASN A 69 -0.63 -5.79 -13.13
CA ASN A 69 -0.24 -7.14 -13.51
C ASN A 69 -1.43 -8.08 -13.60
N HIS A 70 -2.43 -7.92 -12.73
CA HIS A 70 -3.62 -8.76 -12.68
C HIS A 70 -4.81 -8.21 -13.50
N GLY A 71 -4.74 -6.95 -13.94
CA GLY A 71 -5.80 -6.28 -14.68
C GLY A 71 -7.01 -5.92 -13.81
N TRP A 72 -6.77 -5.62 -12.53
CA TRP A 72 -7.82 -5.18 -11.59
C TRP A 72 -7.75 -3.67 -11.36
N ASP A 73 -8.77 -3.14 -10.69
CA ASP A 73 -8.87 -1.73 -10.36
C ASP A 73 -8.17 -1.41 -9.02
N ALA A 74 -7.12 -0.60 -9.07
CA ALA A 74 -6.38 -0.13 -7.90
C ALA A 74 -7.26 0.74 -6.97
N HIS A 75 -8.20 1.51 -7.53
CA HIS A 75 -9.10 2.38 -6.77
C HIS A 75 -10.09 1.55 -5.95
N ALA A 76 -10.58 0.43 -6.52
CA ALA A 76 -11.41 -0.52 -5.80
C ALA A 76 -10.66 -1.18 -4.63
N TYR A 77 -9.36 -1.46 -4.78
CA TYR A 77 -8.53 -1.96 -3.69
C TYR A 77 -8.49 -0.96 -2.54
N LEU A 78 -8.09 0.29 -2.80
CA LEU A 78 -8.03 1.35 -1.79
C LEU A 78 -9.38 1.58 -1.11
N ALA A 79 -10.46 1.63 -1.90
CA ALA A 79 -11.82 1.88 -1.41
C ALA A 79 -12.34 0.77 -0.48
N ALA A 80 -11.79 -0.44 -0.54
CA ALA A 80 -12.18 -1.53 0.33
C ALA A 80 -11.39 -1.59 1.65
N LEU A 81 -10.22 -0.94 1.73
CA LEU A 81 -9.44 -0.90 2.96
C LEU A 81 -10.13 -0.05 4.04
N PRO A 82 -10.15 -0.52 5.31
CA PRO A 82 -10.79 0.20 6.41
C PRO A 82 -9.91 1.38 6.87
N PRO A 83 -10.36 2.65 6.72
CA PRO A 83 -9.53 3.82 7.01
C PRO A 83 -8.91 3.83 8.41
N GLN A 84 -9.69 3.46 9.42
CA GLN A 84 -9.25 3.42 10.82
C GLN A 84 -8.17 2.36 11.12
N ALA A 85 -7.91 1.44 10.20
CA ALA A 85 -6.85 0.46 10.34
C ALA A 85 -5.54 0.89 9.69
N ILE A 86 -5.56 1.88 8.78
CA ILE A 86 -4.36 2.34 8.09
C ILE A 86 -3.48 3.10 9.09
N GLY A 87 -2.27 2.60 9.31
CA GLY A 87 -1.31 3.19 10.24
C GLY A 87 -0.17 3.94 9.56
N GLU A 88 0.17 3.53 8.33
CA GLU A 88 1.28 4.06 7.55
C GLU A 88 1.02 3.83 6.06
N ILE A 89 1.55 4.70 5.21
CA ILE A 89 1.50 4.58 3.75
C ILE A 89 2.92 4.49 3.19
N HIS A 90 3.18 3.53 2.31
CA HIS A 90 4.46 3.42 1.61
C HIS A 90 4.32 3.83 0.13
N LEU A 91 5.36 4.48 -0.37
CA LEU A 91 5.50 4.89 -1.76
C LEU A 91 6.86 4.46 -2.29
N ALA A 92 6.88 3.87 -3.47
CA ALA A 92 8.10 3.45 -4.12
C ALA A 92 7.97 3.52 -5.65
N GLY A 93 9.11 3.42 -6.34
CA GLY A 93 9.15 3.12 -7.76
C GLY A 93 9.15 1.61 -8.04
N HIS A 94 8.98 1.26 -9.30
CA HIS A 94 9.01 -0.13 -9.78
C HIS A 94 9.64 -0.20 -11.17
N SER A 95 10.25 -1.33 -11.52
CA SER A 95 10.72 -1.53 -12.89
C SER A 95 9.66 -2.14 -13.80
N ILE A 96 9.85 -1.90 -15.09
CA ILE A 96 9.01 -2.44 -16.15
C ILE A 96 9.84 -3.45 -16.95
N ARG A 97 9.31 -4.66 -17.11
CA ARG A 97 9.87 -5.72 -17.95
C ARG A 97 8.95 -5.95 -19.14
N GLU A 98 9.49 -5.71 -20.32
CA GLU A 98 8.82 -6.03 -21.58
C GLU A 98 9.18 -7.44 -22.02
N PHE A 99 8.16 -8.18 -22.44
CA PHE A 99 8.28 -9.50 -23.05
C PHE A 99 7.84 -9.41 -24.51
N GLY A 100 8.15 -10.46 -25.27
CA GLY A 100 7.64 -10.59 -26.63
C GLY A 100 6.11 -10.46 -26.69
N GLN A 101 5.60 -9.99 -27.82
CA GLN A 101 4.16 -9.79 -28.08
C GLN A 101 3.51 -8.67 -27.25
N GLY A 102 4.27 -7.64 -26.86
CA GLY A 102 3.72 -6.45 -26.20
C GLY A 102 3.23 -6.70 -24.77
N ARG A 103 3.66 -7.79 -24.15
CA ARG A 103 3.34 -8.11 -22.76
C ARG A 103 4.29 -7.37 -21.83
N THR A 104 3.75 -6.70 -20.83
CA THR A 104 4.52 -5.94 -19.85
C THR A 104 4.25 -6.51 -18.46
N LEU A 105 5.30 -6.63 -17.65
CA LEU A 105 5.21 -6.97 -16.23
C LEU A 105 5.87 -5.85 -15.43
N ARG A 106 5.20 -5.36 -14.40
CA ARG A 106 5.80 -4.46 -13.42
C ARG A 106 6.37 -5.27 -12.28
N ILE A 107 7.58 -4.96 -11.85
CA ILE A 107 8.28 -5.60 -10.75
C ILE A 107 8.48 -4.56 -9.66
N ASP A 108 7.94 -4.82 -8.47
CA ASP A 108 8.35 -4.06 -7.28
C ASP A 108 9.82 -4.44 -7.01
N ASP A 109 10.71 -3.51 -7.34
CA ASP A 109 12.14 -3.62 -7.02
C ASP A 109 12.61 -2.45 -6.18
N HIS A 110 11.68 -1.52 -5.89
CA HIS A 110 11.89 -0.27 -5.18
C HIS A 110 13.22 0.36 -5.58
N GLY A 111 13.45 0.43 -6.90
CA GLY A 111 14.75 0.74 -7.48
C GLY A 111 14.78 2.07 -8.26
N SER A 112 13.70 2.84 -8.19
CA SER A 112 13.52 4.06 -8.99
C SER A 112 12.61 5.06 -8.27
N ARG A 113 12.55 6.30 -8.76
CA ARG A 113 11.62 7.32 -8.23
C ARG A 113 10.17 6.84 -8.32
N VAL A 114 9.32 7.38 -7.44
CA VAL A 114 7.90 7.05 -7.41
C VAL A 114 7.26 7.50 -8.72
N ALA A 115 6.54 6.59 -9.38
CA ALA A 115 5.94 6.87 -10.68
C ALA A 115 4.74 7.82 -10.54
N ALA A 116 4.51 8.68 -11.54
CA ALA A 116 3.36 9.59 -11.59
C ALA A 116 1.99 8.95 -11.27
N PRO A 117 1.62 7.77 -11.79
CA PRO A 117 0.36 7.13 -11.42
C PRO A 117 0.31 6.65 -9.96
N VAL A 118 1.45 6.32 -9.34
CA VAL A 118 1.53 5.98 -7.91
C VAL A 118 1.30 7.24 -7.08
N TRP A 119 1.88 8.39 -7.47
CA TRP A 119 1.57 9.68 -6.84
C TRP A 119 0.09 10.08 -6.95
N ALA A 120 -0.56 9.79 -8.09
CA ALA A 120 -1.99 10.03 -8.25
C ALA A 120 -2.81 9.16 -7.29
N LEU A 121 -2.50 7.87 -7.22
CA LEU A 121 -3.15 6.92 -6.31
C LEU A 121 -2.91 7.28 -4.83
N TYR A 122 -1.73 7.83 -4.51
CA TYR A 122 -1.42 8.32 -3.18
C TYR A 122 -2.30 9.50 -2.74
N ARG A 123 -2.58 10.47 -3.63
CA ARG A 123 -3.52 11.57 -3.32
C ARG A 123 -4.90 11.03 -2.94
N GLU A 124 -5.36 10.00 -3.63
CA GLU A 124 -6.63 9.35 -3.29
C GLU A 124 -6.57 8.58 -1.97
N ALA A 125 -5.44 7.92 -1.67
CA ALA A 125 -5.22 7.29 -0.38
C ALA A 125 -5.28 8.33 0.75
N LEU A 126 -4.66 9.50 0.59
CA LEU A 126 -4.75 10.59 1.58
C LEU A 126 -6.16 11.15 1.72
N ALA A 127 -6.87 11.39 0.61
CA ALA A 127 -8.25 11.86 0.65
C ALA A 127 -9.18 10.87 1.39
N ARG A 128 -8.86 9.58 1.35
CA ARG A 128 -9.63 8.52 1.99
C ARG A 128 -9.25 8.28 3.45
N PHE A 129 -7.96 8.24 3.75
CA PHE A 129 -7.43 7.81 5.05
C PHE A 129 -7.03 8.98 5.95
N GLY A 130 -6.95 10.19 5.39
CA GLY A 130 -6.40 11.37 6.04
C GLY A 130 -4.88 11.45 5.93
N PRO A 131 -4.27 12.42 6.62
CA PRO A 131 -2.82 12.64 6.62
C PRO A 131 -2.12 11.61 7.52
N ILE A 132 -1.92 10.41 6.97
CA ILE A 132 -1.26 9.28 7.62
C ILE A 132 0.27 9.36 7.38
N PRO A 133 1.13 8.99 8.36
CA PRO A 133 2.57 8.91 8.15
C PRO A 133 2.93 8.18 6.85
N THR A 134 3.79 8.81 6.05
CA THR A 134 4.17 8.28 4.73
C THR A 134 5.69 8.10 4.65
N LEU A 135 6.12 6.98 4.08
CA LEU A 135 7.52 6.65 3.86
C LEU A 135 7.78 6.44 2.36
N ILE A 136 8.90 6.99 1.87
CA ILE A 136 9.44 6.67 0.54
C ILE A 136 10.39 5.49 0.70
N GLU A 137 10.11 4.39 0.03
CA GLU A 137 10.89 3.15 0.11
C GLU A 137 11.87 3.00 -1.07
N TRP A 138 13.09 2.56 -0.75
CA TRP A 138 14.12 2.18 -1.72
C TRP A 138 14.91 0.97 -1.25
N ASP A 139 14.88 -0.10 -2.04
CA ASP A 139 15.58 -1.36 -1.76
C ASP A 139 16.78 -1.59 -2.69
N THR A 140 16.67 -1.15 -3.94
CA THR A 140 17.71 -1.36 -4.95
C THR A 140 18.14 -0.04 -5.59
N ASN A 141 19.31 -0.01 -6.23
CA ASN A 141 19.82 1.17 -6.95
C ASN A 141 19.73 2.48 -6.16
N VAL A 142 19.99 2.43 -4.85
CA VAL A 142 19.83 3.57 -3.93
C VAL A 142 20.58 4.79 -4.49
N PRO A 143 19.88 5.89 -4.82
CA PRO A 143 20.48 7.07 -5.42
C PRO A 143 21.10 7.98 -4.34
N ALA A 144 21.57 9.15 -4.77
CA ALA A 144 22.09 10.16 -3.86
C ALA A 144 21.00 10.67 -2.89
N LEU A 145 21.43 11.14 -1.71
CA LEU A 145 20.55 11.62 -0.64
C LEU A 145 19.63 12.74 -1.11
N GLU A 146 20.07 13.59 -2.03
CA GLU A 146 19.27 14.69 -2.56
C GLU A 146 18.00 14.18 -3.24
N VAL A 147 18.08 13.05 -3.94
CA VAL A 147 16.93 12.42 -4.62
C VAL A 147 15.96 11.85 -3.58
N LEU A 148 16.46 11.25 -2.50
CA LEU A 148 15.66 10.78 -1.35
C LEU A 148 14.87 11.94 -0.75
N MET A 149 15.57 13.05 -0.48
CA MET A 149 14.99 14.23 0.16
C MET A 149 13.96 14.93 -0.74
N GLU A 150 14.16 14.93 -2.06
CA GLU A 150 13.20 15.45 -3.03
C GLU A 150 11.87 14.69 -3.00
N GLU A 151 11.89 13.35 -3.09
CA GLU A 151 10.66 12.55 -3.07
C GLU A 151 9.95 12.64 -1.71
N ALA A 152 10.71 12.67 -0.61
CA ALA A 152 10.17 12.88 0.73
C ALA A 152 9.50 14.26 0.86
N ALA A 153 10.09 15.31 0.29
CA ALA A 153 9.51 16.65 0.29
C ALA A 153 8.22 16.72 -0.54
N ILE A 154 8.13 15.97 -1.65
CA ILE A 154 6.89 15.84 -2.42
C ILE A 154 5.80 15.22 -1.54
N ALA A 155 6.06 14.06 -0.92
CA ALA A 155 5.08 13.41 -0.04
C ALA A 155 4.65 14.33 1.12
N GLN A 156 5.60 15.03 1.75
CA GLN A 156 5.32 15.98 2.83
C GLN A 156 4.38 17.10 2.38
N THR A 157 4.59 17.66 1.18
CA THR A 157 3.73 18.72 0.64
C THR A 157 2.29 18.21 0.47
N LEU A 158 2.11 16.99 -0.05
CA LEU A 158 0.78 16.39 -0.24
C LEU A 158 0.06 16.09 1.08
N LEU A 159 0.82 15.64 2.10
CA LEU A 159 0.29 15.46 3.45
C LEU A 159 -0.20 16.78 4.05
N GLU A 160 0.59 17.85 3.89
CA GLU A 160 0.25 19.17 4.40
C GLU A 160 -0.98 19.76 3.69
N GLU A 161 -1.08 19.61 2.36
CA GLU A 161 -2.26 20.01 1.58
C GLU A 161 -3.54 19.37 2.16
N GLN A 162 -3.50 18.06 2.39
CA GLN A 162 -4.65 17.30 2.92
C GLN A 162 -4.97 17.65 4.38
N HIS A 163 -3.96 17.94 5.19
CA HIS A 163 -4.16 18.38 6.57
C HIS A 163 -4.87 19.75 6.63
N HIS A 164 -4.54 20.68 5.73
CA HIS A 164 -5.21 21.99 5.65
C HIS A 164 -6.66 21.85 5.18
N GLU A 165 -6.94 21.00 4.18
CA GLU A 165 -8.31 20.75 3.72
C GLU A 165 -9.21 20.20 4.84
N ALA A 166 -8.71 19.24 5.62
CA ALA A 166 -9.45 18.65 6.73
C ALA A 166 -9.84 19.69 7.81
N ILE A 167 -8.92 20.60 8.15
CA ILE A 167 -9.16 21.68 9.12
C ILE A 167 -10.25 22.63 8.60
N CYS A 168 -10.19 23.01 7.32
CA CYS A 168 -11.18 23.90 6.72
C CYS A 168 -12.58 23.27 6.72
N THR A 169 -12.70 21.97 6.44
CA THR A 169 -14.00 21.27 6.44
C THR A 169 -14.62 21.08 7.82
N ASP A 170 -13.82 20.96 8.89
CA ASP A 170 -14.33 20.83 10.26
C ASP A 170 -14.81 22.16 10.87
N THR A 171 -14.46 23.29 10.25
CA THR A 171 -14.84 24.65 10.71
C THR A 171 -16.05 25.26 10.00
N ALA A 172 -16.66 24.55 9.05
CA ALA A 172 -17.82 24.98 8.26
C ALA A 172 -19.11 24.26 8.68
#